data_AF-A0A6A4Q4S7-F1
#
_entry.id   AF-A0A6A4Q4S7-F1
#
_cell.length_a   1.000
_cell.length_b   1.000
_cell.length_c   1.000
_cell.angle_alpha   90.00
_cell.angle_beta   90.00
_cell.angle_gamma   90.00
#
_symmetry.space_group_name_H-M   'P 1'
#
loop_
_entity.id
_entity.type
_entity.pdbx_description
1 polymer ?
#
loop_
_entity_poly.entity_id
_entity_poly.type
_entity_poly.pdbx_seq_one_letter_code
_entity_poly.pdbx_strand_id
1 'polypeptide(L)'
;MVVVIMTTPSILPSKTPTPITSIPHFPSNPKSIILYQCKTIMDLNQVHAHLIKTRLIHSPAVAANLLESAALILPDAMDYALSVFHSIPQPNPPAYNILIRGLTLHHSPHRAILLFKHMCHDNLVYPDDFTFCAVFKACSKLRALLQAQQA
;
A
#
# COMPACT_ATOMS: atom_id res chain seq x y z
N MET A 1 -55.90 -27.27 -40.77
CA MET A 1 -54.49 -27.74 -40.74
C MET A 1 -53.64 -26.60 -40.24
N VAL A 2 -53.15 -26.65 -39.01
CA VAL A 2 -52.15 -25.72 -38.49
C VAL A 2 -51.09 -26.56 -37.79
N VAL A 3 -49.86 -26.42 -38.28
CA VAL A 3 -48.68 -27.22 -37.95
C VAL A 3 -48.19 -26.84 -36.55
N VAL A 4 -47.98 -27.83 -35.69
CA VAL A 4 -47.32 -27.66 -34.38
C VAL A 4 -45.82 -27.54 -34.64
N ILE A 5 -45.25 -26.36 -34.36
CA ILE A 5 -43.80 -26.14 -34.40
C ILE A 5 -43.28 -26.23 -32.97
N MET A 6 -42.55 -27.31 -32.67
CA MET A 6 -41.83 -27.51 -31.41
C MET A 6 -40.67 -26.52 -31.34
N THR A 7 -40.63 -25.67 -30.31
CA THR A 7 -39.43 -24.88 -29.98
C THR A 7 -38.82 -25.42 -28.69
N THR A 8 -37.56 -25.81 -28.78
CA THR A 8 -36.72 -26.30 -27.68
C THR A 8 -36.19 -25.13 -26.84
N PRO A 9 -35.99 -25.28 -25.52
CA PRO A 9 -35.37 -24.24 -24.72
C PRO A 9 -33.84 -24.29 -24.85
N SER A 10 -33.25 -23.17 -25.24
CA SER A 10 -31.80 -22.98 -25.34
C SER A 10 -31.14 -22.99 -23.95
N ILE A 11 -30.25 -23.94 -23.70
CA ILE A 11 -29.41 -24.03 -22.50
C ILE A 11 -28.20 -23.10 -22.69
N LEU A 12 -28.00 -22.17 -21.76
CA LEU A 12 -26.83 -21.28 -21.71
C LEU A 12 -25.59 -22.08 -21.26
N PRO A 13 -24.41 -21.94 -21.90
CA PRO A 13 -23.21 -22.64 -21.45
C PRO A 13 -22.71 -22.07 -20.12
N SER A 14 -22.56 -22.95 -19.12
CA SER A 14 -21.92 -22.68 -17.84
C SER A 14 -20.48 -22.22 -18.06
N LYS A 15 -20.12 -21.02 -17.57
CA LYS A 15 -18.72 -20.57 -17.51
C LYS A 15 -17.92 -21.57 -16.67
N THR A 16 -16.92 -22.19 -17.30
CA THR A 16 -15.92 -23.01 -16.63
C THR A 16 -15.20 -22.20 -15.55
N PRO A 17 -14.97 -22.76 -14.34
CA PRO A 17 -14.15 -22.10 -13.34
C PRO A 17 -12.73 -22.00 -13.89
N THR A 18 -12.21 -20.78 -13.98
CA THR A 18 -10.79 -20.54 -14.30
C THR A 18 -9.90 -21.27 -13.29
N PRO A 19 -8.78 -21.87 -13.72
CA PRO A 19 -7.88 -22.57 -12.82
C PRO A 19 -7.36 -21.59 -11.77
N ILE A 20 -7.61 -21.88 -10.50
CA ILE A 20 -7.00 -21.15 -9.39
C ILE A 20 -5.50 -21.43 -9.48
N THR A 21 -4.74 -20.47 -10.00
CA THR A 21 -3.28 -20.56 -10.02
C THR A 21 -2.79 -20.41 -8.59
N SER A 22 -2.63 -21.52 -7.87
CA SER A 22 -1.98 -21.55 -6.57
C SER A 22 -0.50 -21.25 -6.78
N ILE A 23 -0.03 -20.11 -6.25
CA ILE A 23 1.40 -19.79 -6.16
C ILE A 23 2.04 -20.92 -5.31
N PRO A 24 2.88 -21.81 -5.87
CA PRO A 24 3.22 -23.08 -5.22
C PRO A 24 4.04 -22.91 -3.95
N HIS A 25 4.86 -21.85 -3.86
CA HIS A 25 5.62 -21.52 -2.66
C HIS A 25 6.11 -20.07 -2.75
N PHE A 26 5.60 -19.19 -1.89
CA PHE A 26 6.16 -17.84 -1.73
C PHE A 26 7.45 -17.94 -0.91
N PRO A 27 8.53 -17.25 -1.26
CA PRO A 27 9.81 -17.48 -0.60
C PRO A 27 9.73 -17.12 0.87
N SER A 28 10.50 -17.84 1.68
CA SER A 28 10.58 -17.65 3.13
C SER A 28 11.00 -16.23 3.52
N ASN A 29 11.64 -15.50 2.60
CA ASN A 29 11.99 -14.09 2.77
C ASN A 29 11.26 -13.19 1.73
N PRO A 30 10.08 -12.64 2.09
CA PRO A 30 9.34 -11.69 1.27
C PRO A 30 10.12 -10.42 0.92
N LYS A 31 11.07 -10.02 1.78
CA LYS A 31 11.70 -8.69 1.73
C LYS A 31 12.41 -8.45 0.41
N SER A 32 13.14 -9.45 -0.10
CA SER A 32 13.90 -9.29 -1.33
C SER A 32 13.00 -9.10 -2.55
N ILE A 33 11.88 -9.83 -2.61
CA ILE A 33 10.87 -9.66 -3.66
C ILE A 33 10.24 -8.27 -3.55
N ILE A 34 9.76 -7.91 -2.35
CA ILE A 34 9.00 -6.66 -2.14
C ILE A 34 9.85 -5.42 -2.43
N LEU A 35 11.09 -5.39 -1.94
CA LEU A 35 11.93 -4.19 -2.03
C LEU A 35 12.76 -4.12 -3.32
N TYR A 36 13.13 -5.25 -3.92
CA TYR A 36 14.07 -5.26 -5.05
C TYR A 36 13.48 -5.76 -6.36
N GLN A 37 12.44 -6.60 -6.33
CA GLN A 37 11.88 -7.21 -7.55
C GLN A 37 10.57 -6.58 -7.99
N CYS A 38 9.74 -6.07 -7.08
CA CYS A 38 8.53 -5.32 -7.45
C CYS A 38 8.95 -4.01 -8.14
N LYS A 39 8.55 -3.82 -9.40
CA LYS A 39 8.82 -2.59 -10.19
C LYS A 39 7.55 -1.83 -10.54
N THR A 40 6.39 -2.47 -10.37
CA THR A 40 5.08 -1.89 -10.62
C THR A 40 4.13 -2.12 -9.45
N ILE A 41 3.06 -1.32 -9.39
CA ILE A 41 1.96 -1.55 -8.43
C ILE A 41 1.31 -2.93 -8.66
N MET A 42 1.30 -3.43 -9.90
CA MET A 42 0.76 -4.77 -10.19
C MET A 42 1.57 -5.88 -9.51
N ASP A 43 2.90 -5.79 -9.54
CA ASP A 43 3.77 -6.75 -8.83
C ASP A 43 3.49 -6.70 -7.33
N LEU A 44 3.40 -5.48 -6.79
CA LEU A 44 3.15 -5.26 -5.37
C LEU A 44 1.76 -5.76 -4.94
N ASN A 45 0.75 -5.62 -5.80
CA ASN A 45 -0.60 -6.15 -5.57
C ASN A 45 -0.62 -7.68 -5.51
N GLN A 46 0.10 -8.36 -6.42
CA GLN A 46 0.19 -9.82 -6.41
C GLN A 46 0.85 -10.32 -5.12
N VAL A 47 1.93 -9.67 -4.70
CA VAL A 47 2.63 -9.98 -3.45
C VAL A 47 1.73 -9.70 -2.25
N HIS A 48 1.07 -8.54 -2.19
CA HIS A 48 0.17 -8.20 -1.10
C HIS A 48 -1.00 -9.19 -0.99
N ALA A 49 -1.62 -9.57 -2.11
CA ALA A 49 -2.68 -10.57 -2.13
C ALA A 49 -2.20 -11.93 -1.58
N HIS A 50 -0.98 -12.35 -1.94
CA HIS A 50 -0.38 -13.55 -1.39
C HIS A 50 -0.16 -13.45 0.12
N LEU A 51 0.38 -12.32 0.61
CA LEU A 51 0.65 -12.08 2.03
C LEU A 51 -0.63 -12.05 2.88
N ILE A 52 -1.74 -11.57 2.31
CA ILE A 52 -3.07 -11.66 2.93
C ILE A 52 -3.51 -13.12 3.03
N LYS A 53 -3.42 -13.89 1.93
CA LYS A 53 -3.86 -15.30 1.91
C LYS A 53 -3.06 -16.18 2.87
N THR A 54 -1.77 -15.90 3.05
CA THR A 54 -0.90 -16.64 3.98
C THR A 54 -0.83 -16.05 5.38
N ARG A 55 -1.54 -14.95 5.64
CA ARG A 55 -1.54 -14.20 6.93
C ARG A 55 -0.19 -13.63 7.34
N LEU A 56 0.80 -13.64 6.45
CA LEU A 56 2.12 -13.04 6.69
C LEU A 56 2.05 -11.52 6.79
N ILE A 57 1.01 -10.89 6.25
CA ILE A 57 0.80 -9.44 6.33
C ILE A 57 0.69 -8.91 7.77
N HIS A 58 0.27 -9.76 8.73
CA HIS A 58 0.19 -9.36 10.15
C HIS A 58 1.57 -9.21 10.81
N SER A 59 2.66 -9.65 10.17
CA SER A 59 4.01 -9.39 10.65
C SER A 59 4.36 -7.92 10.39
N PRO A 60 4.68 -7.12 11.44
CA PRO A 60 5.01 -5.71 11.27
C PRO A 60 6.20 -5.48 10.32
N ALA A 61 7.18 -6.39 10.32
CA ALA A 61 8.33 -6.31 9.42
C ALA A 61 7.92 -6.51 7.94
N VAL A 62 6.97 -7.40 7.67
CA VAL A 62 6.48 -7.66 6.31
C VAL A 62 5.62 -6.51 5.81
N ALA A 63 4.70 -6.01 6.65
CA ALA A 63 3.89 -4.84 6.34
C ALA A 63 4.77 -3.59 6.10
N ALA A 64 5.82 -3.40 6.91
CA ALA A 64 6.78 -2.32 6.71
C ALA A 64 7.50 -2.41 5.36
N ASN A 65 7.89 -3.60 4.89
CA ASN A 65 8.50 -3.75 3.56
C ASN A 65 7.52 -3.36 2.44
N LEU A 66 6.24 -3.73 2.56
CA LEU A 66 5.20 -3.33 1.61
C LEU A 66 5.02 -1.81 1.58
N LEU A 67 4.93 -1.19 2.76
CA LEU A 67 4.85 0.26 2.89
C LEU A 67 6.08 0.95 2.31
N GLU A 68 7.27 0.44 2.59
CA GLU A 68 8.53 1.00 2.09
C GLU A 68 8.59 0.94 0.55
N SER A 69 8.23 -0.20 -0.03
CA SER A 69 8.16 -0.37 -1.49
C SER A 69 7.17 0.61 -2.12
N ALA A 70 5.95 0.70 -1.58
CA ALA A 70 4.92 1.59 -2.11
C ALA A 70 5.22 3.08 -1.89
N ALA A 71 5.70 3.47 -0.72
CA ALA A 71 5.85 4.88 -0.35
C ALA A 71 7.17 5.50 -0.84
N LEU A 72 8.24 4.71 -0.95
CA LEU A 72 9.59 5.23 -1.19
C LEU A 72 10.23 4.76 -2.50
N ILE A 73 9.81 3.61 -3.04
CA ILE A 73 10.49 2.98 -4.19
C ILE A 73 9.67 3.11 -5.47
N LEU A 74 8.39 2.74 -5.43
CA LEU A 74 7.54 2.76 -6.60
C LEU A 74 7.02 4.18 -6.90
N PRO A 75 7.08 4.63 -8.17
CA PRO A 75 6.45 5.88 -8.57
C PRO A 75 4.93 5.76 -8.48
N ASP A 76 4.28 6.88 -8.15
CA ASP A 76 2.81 7.03 -8.15
C ASP A 76 2.05 5.99 -7.29
N ALA A 77 2.73 5.37 -6.32
CA ALA A 77 2.18 4.33 -5.44
C ALA A 77 1.84 4.84 -4.03
N MET A 78 1.91 6.16 -3.79
CA MET A 78 1.69 6.74 -2.47
C MET A 78 0.25 6.52 -1.95
N ASP A 79 -0.76 6.61 -2.81
CA ASP A 79 -2.15 6.33 -2.42
C ASP A 79 -2.36 4.86 -2.06
N TYR A 80 -1.66 3.96 -2.76
CA TYR A 80 -1.62 2.55 -2.38
C TYR A 80 -0.95 2.35 -1.02
N ALA A 81 0.19 3.00 -0.76
CA ALA A 81 0.86 2.95 0.55
C ALA A 81 -0.06 3.40 1.69
N LEU A 82 -0.83 4.48 1.47
CA LEU A 82 -1.81 4.96 2.44
C LEU A 82 -2.94 3.95 2.68
N SER A 83 -3.44 3.30 1.63
CA SER A 83 -4.46 2.25 1.75
C SER A 83 -3.97 1.06 2.59
N VAL A 84 -2.72 0.64 2.39
CA VAL A 84 -2.08 -0.42 3.17
C VAL A 84 -1.89 0.04 4.62
N PHE A 85 -1.45 1.27 4.84
CA PHE A 85 -1.27 1.78 6.21
C PHE A 85 -2.58 1.83 7.00
N HIS A 86 -3.67 2.28 6.37
CA HIS A 86 -4.99 2.32 7.00
C HIS A 86 -5.58 0.93 7.30
N SER A 87 -5.07 -0.13 6.66
CA SER A 87 -5.48 -1.51 6.96
C SER A 87 -4.68 -2.16 8.09
N ILE A 88 -3.56 -1.54 8.52
CA ILE A 88 -2.76 -2.06 9.63
C ILE A 88 -3.45 -1.73 10.96
N PRO A 89 -3.86 -2.73 11.75
CA PRO A 89 -4.35 -2.48 13.10
C PRO A 89 -3.19 -1.98 13.97
N GLN A 90 -3.35 -0.81 14.59
CA GLN A 90 -2.35 -0.16 15.44
C GLN A 90 -0.96 -0.04 14.78
N PRO A 91 -0.79 0.88 13.81
CA PRO A 91 0.48 1.08 13.13
C PRO A 91 1.61 1.43 14.11
N ASN A 92 2.80 0.91 13.90
CA ASN A 92 3.96 1.18 14.76
C ASN A 92 4.76 2.42 14.28
N PRO A 93 5.72 2.95 15.07
CA PRO A 93 6.51 4.11 14.66
C PRO A 93 7.21 3.94 13.29
N PRO A 94 7.81 2.77 12.96
CA PRO A 94 8.35 2.54 11.62
C PRO A 94 7.35 2.76 10.47
N ALA A 95 6.09 2.32 10.61
CA ALA A 95 5.07 2.52 9.60
C ALA A 95 4.74 4.01 9.38
N TYR A 96 4.59 4.78 10.47
CA TYR A 96 4.46 6.24 10.41
C TYR A 96 5.68 6.89 9.76
N ASN A 97 6.89 6.50 10.15
CA ASN A 97 8.15 7.05 9.64
C ASN A 97 8.28 6.85 8.12
N ILE A 98 7.92 5.67 7.61
CA ILE A 98 7.92 5.37 6.18
C ILE A 98 6.96 6.31 5.45
N LEU A 99 5.72 6.46 5.92
CA LEU A 99 4.75 7.32 5.25
C LEU A 99 5.08 8.82 5.34
N ILE A 100 5.55 9.31 6.49
CA ILE A 100 5.97 10.71 6.64
C ILE A 100 7.10 11.01 5.63
N ARG A 101 8.06 10.09 5.48
CA ARG A 101 9.11 10.20 4.46
C ARG A 101 8.53 10.16 3.05
N GLY A 102 7.65 9.21 2.74
CA GLY A 102 7.02 9.09 1.41
C GLY A 102 6.26 10.34 1.02
N LEU A 103 5.35 10.82 1.88
CA LEU A 103 4.59 12.05 1.65
C LEU A 103 5.50 13.27 1.46
N THR A 104 6.61 13.33 2.21
CA THR A 104 7.61 14.39 2.04
C THR A 104 8.31 14.30 0.68
N LEU A 105 8.66 13.11 0.22
CA LEU A 105 9.29 12.90 -1.09
C LEU A 105 8.32 13.26 -2.23
N HIS A 106 7.09 12.74 -2.19
CA HIS A 106 6.03 12.91 -3.19
C HIS A 106 5.30 14.26 -3.09
N HIS A 107 6.04 15.35 -2.88
CA HIS A 107 5.56 16.74 -2.90
C HIS A 107 4.34 17.07 -2.01
N SER A 108 4.10 16.26 -0.97
CA SER A 108 2.99 16.43 -0.04
C SER A 108 3.46 16.64 1.41
N PRO A 109 4.40 17.58 1.69
CA PRO A 109 4.93 17.74 3.05
C PRO A 109 3.87 18.19 4.06
N HIS A 110 2.81 18.88 3.63
CA HIS A 110 1.68 19.20 4.49
C HIS A 110 0.96 17.93 5.00
N ARG A 111 0.73 16.92 4.14
CA ARG A 111 0.13 15.64 4.53
C ARG A 111 1.04 14.88 5.49
N ALA A 112 2.35 14.95 5.29
CA ALA A 112 3.33 14.35 6.19
C ALA A 112 3.23 14.93 7.62
N ILE A 113 3.11 16.25 7.74
CA ILE A 113 2.94 16.94 9.03
C ILE A 113 1.58 16.61 9.66
N LEU A 114 0.50 16.53 8.86
CA LEU A 114 -0.82 16.12 9.36
C LEU A 114 -0.81 14.69 9.89
N LEU A 115 -0.10 13.77 9.21
CA LEU A 115 0.04 12.39 9.67
C LEU A 115 0.81 12.30 10.99
N PHE A 116 1.86 13.09 11.16
CA PHE A 116 2.55 13.22 12.45
C PHE A 116 1.63 13.78 13.54
N LYS A 117 0.84 14.82 13.23
CA LYS A 117 -0.13 15.37 14.20
C LYS A 117 -1.16 14.32 14.62
N HIS A 118 -1.62 13.49 13.69
CA HIS A 118 -2.52 12.36 13.98
C HIS A 118 -1.86 11.34 14.92
N MET A 119 -0.60 10.95 14.64
CA MET A 119 0.18 10.08 15.52
C MET A 119 0.23 10.60 16.97
N CYS A 120 0.48 11.90 17.14
CA CYS A 120 0.51 12.54 18.46
C CYS A 120 -0.87 12.66 19.11
N HIS A 121 -1.94 12.79 18.33
CA HIS A 121 -3.29 12.99 18.87
C HIS A 121 -3.89 11.69 19.42
N ASP A 122 -3.67 10.58 18.72
CA ASP A 122 -4.25 9.29 19.10
C ASP A 122 -3.65 8.75 20.42
N ASN A 123 -2.45 9.20 20.81
CA ASN A 123 -1.71 8.76 22.00
C ASN A 123 -1.50 7.23 22.09
N LEU A 124 -1.71 6.50 20.99
CA LEU A 124 -1.48 5.05 20.91
C LEU A 124 -0.02 4.71 20.58
N VAL A 125 0.67 5.63 19.92
CA VAL A 125 2.01 5.41 19.35
C VAL A 125 2.83 6.67 19.57
N TYR A 126 4.01 6.54 20.15
CA TYR A 126 4.88 7.68 20.44
C TYR A 126 5.91 7.89 19.31
N PRO A 127 6.08 9.15 18.86
CA PRO A 127 7.17 9.52 17.96
C PRO A 127 8.54 9.16 18.54
N ASP A 128 9.43 8.67 17.68
CA ASP A 128 10.84 8.43 17.98
C ASP A 128 11.74 9.47 17.29
N ASP A 129 13.06 9.42 17.53
CA ASP A 129 14.03 10.34 16.93
C ASP A 129 13.96 10.35 15.39
N PHE A 130 13.70 9.18 14.78
CA PHE A 130 13.52 9.05 13.33
C PHE A 130 12.26 9.77 12.84
N THR A 131 11.19 9.74 13.63
CA THR A 131 9.94 10.46 13.36
C THR A 131 10.20 11.95 13.30
N PHE A 132 10.87 12.51 14.33
CA PHE A 132 11.19 13.93 14.36
C PHE A 132 12.10 14.35 13.20
N CYS A 133 13.12 13.55 12.88
CA CYS A 133 13.97 13.79 11.73
C CYS A 133 13.19 13.85 10.40
N ALA A 134 12.22 12.95 10.21
CA ALA A 134 11.37 12.94 9.02
C ALA A 134 10.44 14.17 8.96
N VAL A 135 9.84 14.55 10.09
CA VAL A 135 8.95 15.71 10.18
C VAL A 135 9.71 17.03 9.97
N PHE A 136 10.93 17.18 10.51
CA PHE A 136 11.74 18.36 10.26
C PHE A 136 12.05 18.55 8.76
N LYS A 137 12.33 17.46 8.04
CA LYS A 137 12.49 17.50 6.59
C LYS A 137 11.20 17.93 5.90
N ALA A 138 10.05 17.43 6.35
CA ALA A 138 8.74 17.85 5.83
C ALA A 138 8.51 19.36 6.03
N CYS A 139 8.74 19.88 7.24
CA CYS A 139 8.59 21.30 7.56
C CYS A 139 9.50 22.17 6.70
N SER A 140 10.77 21.79 6.55
CA SER A 140 11.71 22.50 5.69
C SER A 140 11.23 22.55 4.23
N LYS A 141 10.78 21.41 3.69
CA LYS A 141 10.26 21.33 2.32
C LYS A 141 8.98 22.14 2.14
N LEU A 142 8.05 22.11 3.11
CA LEU A 142 6.84 22.93 3.07
C LEU A 142 7.18 24.42 3.03
N ARG A 143 8.11 24.87 3.88
CA ARG A 143 8.56 26.28 3.89
C ARG A 143 9.14 26.69 2.55
N ALA A 144 10.00 25.86 1.95
CA ALA A 144 10.59 26.14 0.65
C ALA A 144 9.53 26.25 -0.46
N LEU A 145 8.50 25.38 -0.45
CA LEU A 145 7.39 25.45 -1.40
C LEU A 145 6.58 26.75 -1.26
N LEU A 146 6.28 27.17 -0.02
CA LEU A 146 5.55 28.41 0.23
C LEU A 146 6.34 29.65 -0.24
N GLN A 147 7.66 29.65 -0.07
CA GLN A 147 8.52 30.73 -0.55
C GLN A 147 8.57 30.78 -2.09
N ALA A 148 8.65 29.62 -2.75
CA ALA A 148 8.65 29.53 -4.20
C ALA A 148 7.33 30.00 -4.85
N GLN A 149 6.22 29.97 -4.11
CA GLN A 149 4.93 30.52 -4.57
C GLN A 149 4.81 32.04 -4.40
N GLN A 150 5.69 32.65 -3.61
CA GLN A 150 5.71 34.08 -3.31
C GLN A 150 6.74 34.87 -4.15
N ALA A 151 7.59 34.17 -4.91
CA ALA A 151 8.61 34.72 -5.80
C ALA A 151 8.10 34.74 -7.25
#